data_AF-A0A3E0R1C7-F1
#
_entry.id   AF-A0A3E0R1C7-F1
#
_cell.length_a   1.000
_cell.length_b   1.000
_cell.length_c   1.000
_cell.angle_alpha   90.00
_cell.angle_beta   90.00
_cell.angle_gamma   90.00
#
_symmetry.space_group_name_H-M   'P 1'
#
loop_
_entity.id
_entity.type
_entity.pdbx_description
1 polymer ?
#
loop_
_entity_poly.entity_id
_entity_poly.type
_entity_poly.pdbx_seq_one_letter_code
_entity_poly.pdbx_strand_id
1 'polypeptide(L)'
;MKTIKASDLRDSNVLKHYRIVRRWACRNYGIKDADLELLLFLDCQGFFSKKDFKLDTYAYSWDNNRFSRLLKEGWIVLWRRGNKSDSKGSLYKVSLKTTQLLTRVYRILTGEEDIPSSARQNVIKSKAYTDRMLQVAIKRINNDKER
;
A
#
# COMPACT_ATOMS: atom_id res chain seq x y z
N MET A 1 -17.70 -12.13 2.72
CA MET A 1 -16.44 -12.41 1.99
C MET A 1 -16.79 -13.11 0.70
N LYS A 2 -16.29 -12.69 -0.46
CA LYS A 2 -16.44 -13.49 -1.69
C LYS A 2 -15.56 -14.73 -1.56
N THR A 3 -16.09 -15.90 -1.91
CA THR A 3 -15.32 -17.14 -1.87
C THR A 3 -14.34 -17.16 -3.04
N ILE A 4 -13.04 -17.10 -2.75
CA ILE A 4 -11.95 -17.23 -3.72
C ILE A 4 -11.38 -18.64 -3.53
N LYS A 5 -11.27 -19.44 -4.58
CA LYS A 5 -10.65 -20.76 -4.47
C LYS A 5 -9.14 -20.60 -4.42
N ALA A 6 -8.46 -21.56 -3.78
CA ALA A 6 -7.00 -21.58 -3.76
C ALA A 6 -6.38 -21.68 -5.16
N SER A 7 -7.07 -22.36 -6.10
CA SER A 7 -6.69 -22.40 -7.52
C SER A 7 -6.68 -21.02 -8.15
N ASP A 8 -7.71 -20.21 -7.92
CA ASP A 8 -7.87 -18.89 -8.55
C ASP A 8 -6.70 -17.95 -8.15
N LEU A 9 -6.23 -18.05 -6.91
CA LEU A 9 -5.06 -17.30 -6.41
C LEU A 9 -3.74 -17.77 -7.04
N ARG A 10 -3.62 -19.06 -7.33
CA ARG A 10 -2.42 -19.63 -7.98
C ARG A 10 -2.41 -19.27 -9.47
N ASP A 11 -3.53 -19.45 -10.14
CA ASP A 11 -3.66 -19.30 -11.59
C ASP A 11 -3.60 -17.83 -12.01
N SER A 12 -4.06 -16.92 -11.15
CA SER A 12 -3.98 -15.48 -11.39
C SER A 12 -2.56 -14.89 -11.28
N ASN A 13 -1.56 -15.65 -10.83
CA ASN A 13 -0.17 -15.20 -10.69
C ASN A 13 0.04 -13.91 -9.86
N VAL A 14 -0.98 -13.40 -9.15
CA VAL A 14 -0.95 -12.10 -8.46
C VAL A 14 0.19 -12.00 -7.44
N LEU A 15 0.49 -13.11 -6.76
CA LEU A 15 1.55 -13.18 -5.75
C LEU A 15 2.96 -13.20 -6.36
N LYS A 16 3.12 -13.69 -7.60
CA LYS A 16 4.41 -13.71 -8.34
C LYS A 16 4.97 -12.29 -8.49
N HIS A 17 4.10 -11.33 -8.78
CA HIS A 17 4.48 -9.95 -9.06
C HIS A 17 4.40 -9.03 -7.84
N TYR A 18 3.77 -9.48 -6.74
CA TYR A 18 3.52 -8.68 -5.55
C TYR A 18 4.75 -7.95 -5.01
N ARG A 19 5.90 -8.63 -4.92
CA ARG A 19 7.14 -8.03 -4.42
C ARG A 19 7.56 -6.79 -5.22
N ILE A 20 7.42 -6.83 -6.53
CA ILE A 20 7.89 -5.76 -7.42
C ILE A 20 6.89 -4.61 -7.42
N VAL A 21 5.58 -4.91 -7.43
CA VAL A 21 4.52 -3.91 -7.29
C VAL A 21 4.63 -3.18 -5.95
N ARG A 22 4.85 -3.91 -4.85
CA ARG A 22 5.08 -3.35 -3.52
C ARG A 22 6.27 -2.40 -3.51
N ARG A 23 7.44 -2.84 -4.00
CA ARG A 23 8.64 -2.01 -4.07
C ARG A 23 8.43 -0.77 -4.93
N TRP A 24 7.77 -0.92 -6.07
CA TRP A 24 7.41 0.21 -6.92
C TRP A 24 6.54 1.24 -6.18
N ALA A 25 5.47 0.78 -5.52
CA ALA A 25 4.57 1.66 -4.77
C ALA A 25 5.32 2.39 -3.64
N CYS A 26 6.12 1.68 -2.85
CA CYS A 26 6.93 2.27 -1.78
C CYS A 26 7.87 3.36 -2.28
N ARG A 27 8.61 3.07 -3.35
CA ARG A 27 9.59 4.01 -3.90
C ARG A 27 8.94 5.20 -4.62
N ASN A 28 7.84 4.97 -5.34
CA ASN A 28 7.19 6.05 -6.07
C ASN A 28 6.46 7.03 -5.15
N TYR A 29 5.91 6.53 -4.03
CA TYR A 29 5.12 7.32 -3.09
C TYR A 29 5.86 7.70 -1.80
N GLY A 30 7.10 7.25 -1.61
CA GLY A 30 7.92 7.59 -0.46
C GLY A 30 7.47 6.95 0.85
N ILE A 31 6.75 5.82 0.79
CA ILE A 31 6.26 5.09 1.97
C ILE A 31 7.15 3.90 2.29
N LYS A 32 7.18 3.49 3.56
CA LYS A 32 7.90 2.30 4.00
C LYS A 32 7.14 1.03 3.59
N ASP A 33 7.89 -0.04 3.41
CA ASP A 33 7.36 -1.36 3.08
C ASP A 33 6.29 -1.85 4.06
N ALA A 34 6.54 -1.71 5.37
CA ALA A 34 5.57 -2.10 6.40
C ALA A 34 4.35 -1.18 6.46
N ASP A 35 4.52 0.10 6.10
CA ASP A 35 3.43 1.07 6.13
C ASP A 35 2.43 0.79 5.00
N LEU A 36 2.90 0.38 3.81
CA LEU A 36 2.02 -0.01 2.71
C LEU A 36 1.15 -1.24 3.05
N GLU A 37 1.74 -2.26 3.66
CA GLU A 37 0.99 -3.45 4.09
C GLU A 37 -0.02 -3.13 5.19
N LEU A 38 0.33 -2.24 6.11
CA LEU A 38 -0.62 -1.75 7.11
C LEU A 38 -1.76 -0.97 6.45
N LEU A 39 -1.48 -0.12 5.47
CA LEU A 39 -2.53 0.63 4.76
C LEU A 39 -3.49 -0.29 3.99
N LEU A 40 -3.00 -1.38 3.39
CA LEU A 40 -3.84 -2.42 2.79
C LEU A 40 -4.81 -3.04 3.82
N PHE A 41 -4.28 -3.37 5.00
CA PHE A 41 -5.08 -3.91 6.10
C PHE A 41 -6.14 -2.90 6.61
N LEU A 42 -5.72 -1.65 6.85
CA LEU A 42 -6.62 -0.60 7.34
C LEU A 42 -7.73 -0.23 6.33
N ASP A 43 -7.45 -0.33 5.02
CA ASP A 43 -8.45 -0.13 3.97
C ASP A 43 -9.53 -1.22 4.02
N CYS A 44 -9.14 -2.47 4.31
CA CYS A 44 -10.09 -3.57 4.51
C CYS A 44 -10.90 -3.44 5.81
N GLN A 45 -10.30 -2.90 6.87
CA GLN A 45 -10.98 -2.66 8.15
C GLN A 45 -11.96 -1.47 8.09
N GLY A 46 -11.68 -0.47 7.24
CA GLY A 46 -12.51 0.71 7.02
C GLY A 46 -12.31 1.79 8.10
N PHE A 47 -13.04 1.68 9.22
CA PHE A 47 -12.94 2.61 10.34
C PHE A 47 -12.19 1.98 11.51
N PHE A 48 -11.27 2.73 12.10
CA PHE A 48 -10.47 2.25 13.23
C PHE A 48 -10.22 3.36 14.24
N SER A 49 -10.07 2.98 15.51
CA SER A 49 -9.60 3.88 16.56
C SER A 49 -8.07 3.86 16.65
N LYS A 50 -7.50 4.81 17.40
CA LYS A 50 -6.06 4.81 17.69
C LYS A 50 -5.64 3.59 18.53
N LYS A 51 -6.57 2.97 19.28
CA LYS A 51 -6.29 1.75 20.05
C LYS A 51 -6.20 0.54 19.13
N ASP A 52 -7.17 0.40 18.22
CA ASP A 52 -7.19 -0.69 17.22
C ASP A 52 -5.93 -0.62 16.37
N PHE A 53 -5.59 0.58 15.88
CA PHE A 53 -4.33 0.80 15.15
C PHE A 53 -3.10 0.28 15.90
N LYS A 54 -2.99 0.52 17.22
CA LYS A 54 -1.85 0.03 18.01
C LYS A 54 -1.84 -1.50 18.08
N LEU A 55 -3.00 -2.13 18.28
CA LEU A 55 -3.15 -3.58 18.31
C LEU A 55 -2.77 -4.19 16.96
N ASP A 56 -3.29 -3.62 15.87
CA ASP A 56 -3.05 -4.11 14.52
C ASP A 56 -1.58 -3.91 14.09
N THR A 57 -0.90 -2.88 14.63
CA THR A 57 0.53 -2.67 14.35
C THR A 57 1.47 -3.71 14.96
N TYR A 58 1.03 -4.57 15.88
CA TYR A 58 1.90 -5.61 16.47
C TYR A 58 2.38 -6.64 15.43
N ALA A 59 1.64 -6.83 14.33
CA ALA A 59 2.05 -7.70 13.22
C ALA A 59 3.16 -7.10 12.35
N TYR A 60 3.52 -5.83 12.56
CA TYR A 60 4.46 -5.08 11.73
C TYR A 60 5.69 -4.66 12.53
N SER A 61 6.74 -4.20 11.83
CA SER A 61 7.94 -3.67 12.47
C SER A 61 7.60 -2.55 13.46
N TRP A 62 8.28 -2.52 14.60
CA TRP A 62 8.04 -1.51 15.64
C TRP A 62 8.36 -0.10 15.12
N ASP A 63 7.39 0.81 15.20
CA ASP A 63 7.55 2.23 14.84
C ASP A 63 6.55 3.09 15.63
N ASN A 64 7.01 3.67 16.75
CA ASN A 64 6.17 4.49 17.64
C ASN A 64 5.61 5.74 16.95
N ASN A 65 6.29 6.24 15.92
CA ASN A 65 5.91 7.45 15.20
C ASN A 65 5.04 7.17 13.99
N ARG A 66 4.77 5.89 13.67
CA ARG A 66 4.00 5.49 12.48
C ARG A 66 2.65 6.18 12.39
N PHE A 67 1.86 6.15 13.46
CA PHE A 67 0.54 6.78 13.48
C PHE A 67 0.62 8.28 13.18
N SER A 68 1.54 8.99 13.85
CA SER A 68 1.72 10.43 13.65
C SER A 68 2.24 10.75 12.25
N ARG A 69 3.13 9.93 11.71
CA ARG A 69 3.67 10.08 10.34
C ARG A 69 2.57 9.88 9.30
N LEU A 70 1.82 8.78 9.38
CA LEU A 70 0.74 8.47 8.44
C LEU A 70 -0.36 9.53 8.46
N LEU A 71 -0.69 10.07 9.65
CA LEU A 71 -1.66 11.16 9.77
C LEU A 71 -1.13 12.46 9.19
N LYS A 72 0.12 12.83 9.49
CA LYS A 72 0.77 14.07 9.00
C LYS A 72 0.97 14.07 7.49
N GLU A 73 1.34 12.93 6.91
CA GLU A 73 1.55 12.76 5.46
C GLU A 73 0.25 12.49 4.68
N GLY A 74 -0.90 12.46 5.38
CA GLY A 74 -2.21 12.31 4.79
C GLY A 74 -2.51 10.92 4.23
N TRP A 75 -1.89 9.87 4.77
CA TRP A 75 -2.22 8.47 4.44
C TRP A 75 -3.48 8.00 5.17
N ILE A 76 -3.68 8.51 6.38
CA ILE A 76 -4.90 8.31 7.16
C ILE A 76 -5.49 9.68 7.52
N VAL A 77 -6.80 9.73 7.72
CA VAL A 77 -7.52 10.97 8.05
C VAL A 77 -8.43 10.74 9.25
N LEU A 78 -8.61 11.81 10.04
CA LEU A 78 -9.61 11.83 11.10
C LEU A 78 -10.99 11.93 10.45
N TRP A 79 -11.85 10.93 10.67
CA TRP A 79 -13.20 10.91 10.17
C TRP A 79 -14.19 11.58 11.13
N ARG A 80 -14.14 11.18 12.40
CA ARG A 80 -14.96 11.74 13.46
C ARG A 80 -14.07 12.06 14.65
N ARG A 81 -14.10 13.30 15.11
CA ARG A 81 -13.45 13.68 16.37
C ARG A 81 -14.31 13.22 17.53
N GLY A 82 -13.70 12.55 18.51
CA GLY A 82 -14.39 12.25 19.78
C GLY A 82 -14.69 13.52 20.59
N ASN A 83 -15.40 13.36 21.70
CA ASN A 83 -15.65 14.48 22.61
C ASN A 83 -14.33 15.07 23.13
N LYS A 84 -14.29 16.40 23.32
CA LYS A 84 -13.10 17.15 23.77
C LYS A 84 -12.45 16.54 25.03
N SER A 85 -13.26 15.97 25.92
CA SER A 85 -12.87 15.37 27.20
C SER A 85 -12.31 13.96 27.07
N ASP A 86 -12.69 13.19 26.04
CA ASP A 86 -12.22 11.82 25.84
C ASP A 86 -11.92 11.58 24.35
N SER A 87 -10.70 11.93 23.95
CA SER A 87 -10.16 11.72 22.60
C SER A 87 -10.12 10.24 22.18
N LYS A 88 -10.44 9.31 23.09
CA LYS A 88 -10.60 7.86 22.87
C LYS A 88 -11.68 7.52 21.85
N GLY A 89 -12.67 8.38 21.63
CA GLY A 89 -13.74 8.18 20.64
C GLY A 89 -13.42 8.64 19.21
N SER A 90 -12.17 9.04 18.93
CA SER A 90 -11.79 9.51 17.59
C SER A 90 -11.70 8.34 16.60
N LEU A 91 -12.43 8.44 15.51
CA LEU A 91 -12.42 7.46 14.42
C LEU A 91 -11.57 7.98 13.27
N TYR A 92 -10.73 7.08 12.77
CA TYR A 92 -9.86 7.31 11.63
C TYR A 92 -10.25 6.38 10.49
N LYS A 93 -9.87 6.76 9.29
CA LYS A 93 -9.97 5.94 8.09
C LYS A 93 -8.78 6.21 7.17
N VAL A 94 -8.58 5.33 6.19
CA VAL A 94 -7.64 5.60 5.11
C VAL A 94 -8.08 6.84 4.30
N SER A 95 -7.11 7.61 3.83
CA SER A 95 -7.38 8.79 3.03
C SER A 95 -7.72 8.44 1.58
N LEU A 96 -8.32 9.39 0.84
CA LEU A 96 -8.56 9.23 -0.59
C LEU A 96 -7.26 8.95 -1.37
N LYS A 97 -6.15 9.59 -0.96
CA LYS A 97 -4.81 9.36 -1.51
C LYS A 97 -4.39 7.89 -1.37
N THR A 98 -4.63 7.29 -0.21
CA THR A 98 -4.35 5.87 0.04
C THR A 98 -5.25 4.99 -0.81
N THR A 99 -6.56 5.23 -0.82
CA THR A 99 -7.50 4.41 -1.61
C THR A 99 -7.16 4.45 -3.11
N GLN A 100 -6.76 5.61 -3.64
CA GLN A 100 -6.29 5.74 -5.03
C GLN A 100 -5.01 4.93 -5.29
N LEU A 101 -4.04 4.99 -4.36
CA LEU A 101 -2.83 4.16 -4.43
C LEU A 101 -3.17 2.67 -4.42
N LEU A 102 -3.99 2.22 -3.47
CA LEU A 102 -4.34 0.82 -3.31
C LEU A 102 -5.14 0.29 -4.51
N THR A 103 -6.10 1.06 -5.01
CA THR A 103 -6.83 0.74 -6.25
C THR A 103 -5.86 0.50 -7.41
N ARG A 104 -4.84 1.36 -7.55
CA ARG A 104 -3.83 1.20 -8.58
C ARG A 104 -2.95 -0.03 -8.35
N VAL A 105 -2.56 -0.30 -7.11
CA VAL A 105 -1.84 -1.52 -6.75
C VAL A 105 -2.65 -2.76 -7.12
N TYR A 106 -3.95 -2.79 -6.80
CA TYR A 106 -4.83 -3.90 -7.17
C TYR A 106 -4.92 -4.10 -8.68
N ARG A 107 -5.13 -3.04 -9.46
CA ARG A 107 -5.16 -3.10 -10.93
C ARG A 107 -3.86 -3.64 -11.54
N ILE A 108 -2.72 -3.24 -10.96
CA ILE A 108 -1.41 -3.71 -11.41
C ILE A 108 -1.17 -5.19 -11.05
N LEU A 109 -1.70 -5.64 -9.91
CA LEU A 109 -1.64 -7.04 -9.49
C LEU A 109 -2.54 -7.92 -10.35
N THR A 110 -3.74 -7.45 -10.71
CA THR A 110 -4.69 -8.18 -11.55
C THR A 110 -4.40 -8.09 -13.05
N GLY A 111 -3.38 -7.33 -13.47
CA GLY A 111 -3.00 -7.18 -14.88
C GLY A 111 -3.87 -6.18 -15.66
N GLU A 112 -4.82 -5.50 -15.02
CA GLU A 112 -5.64 -4.45 -15.65
C GLU A 112 -4.83 -3.20 -16.04
N GLU A 113 -3.72 -2.94 -15.32
CA GLU A 113 -2.82 -1.81 -15.58
C GLU A 113 -1.36 -2.26 -15.52
N ASP A 114 -0.53 -1.75 -16.44
CA ASP A 114 0.92 -1.93 -16.35
C ASP A 114 1.54 -1.11 -15.23
N ILE A 115 2.70 -1.58 -14.72
CA ILE A 115 3.48 -0.74 -13.83
C ILE A 115 3.96 0.45 -14.66
N PRO A 116 3.66 1.70 -14.26
CA PRO A 116 3.88 2.80 -15.17
C PRO A 116 5.39 3.01 -15.36
N SER A 117 5.82 3.17 -16.60
CA SER A 117 7.23 3.28 -16.99
C SER A 117 7.62 4.71 -17.41
N SER A 118 6.77 5.70 -17.10
CA SER A 118 6.96 7.08 -17.53
C SER A 118 8.06 7.80 -16.75
N ALA A 119 8.80 8.69 -17.43
CA ALA A 119 9.88 9.48 -16.84
C ALA A 119 9.44 10.39 -15.65
N ARG A 120 8.13 10.51 -15.38
CA ARG A 120 7.59 11.26 -14.24
C ARG A 120 7.81 10.52 -12.91
N GLN A 121 7.98 9.20 -12.93
CA GLN A 121 8.11 8.39 -11.73
C GLN A 121 9.44 8.56 -11.01
N ASN A 122 9.39 8.53 -9.67
CA ASN A 122 10.58 8.66 -8.84
C ASN A 122 11.55 7.47 -9.04
N VAL A 123 11.01 6.26 -9.22
CA VAL A 123 11.79 5.04 -9.50
C VAL A 123 12.62 5.18 -10.77
N ILE A 124 12.08 5.86 -11.79
CA ILE A 124 12.69 5.95 -13.12
C ILE A 124 13.68 7.11 -13.21
N LYS A 125 13.41 8.20 -12.49
CA LYS A 125 14.34 9.33 -12.35
C LYS A 125 15.60 8.96 -11.57
N SER A 126 15.49 8.04 -10.61
CA SER A 126 16.60 7.66 -9.74
C SER A 126 17.71 6.93 -10.51
N LYS A 127 18.97 7.31 -10.23
CA LYS A 127 20.17 6.66 -10.77
C LYS A 127 20.75 5.59 -9.82
N ALA A 128 20.13 5.36 -8.66
CA ALA A 128 20.62 4.39 -7.69
C ALA A 128 20.59 2.97 -8.26
N TYR A 129 21.58 2.14 -7.90
CA TYR A 129 21.70 0.77 -8.41
C TYR A 129 20.45 -0.08 -8.14
N THR A 130 19.89 0.02 -6.93
CA THR A 130 18.67 -0.67 -6.52
C THR A 130 17.47 -0.27 -7.37
N ASP A 131 17.38 1.01 -7.74
CA ASP A 131 16.29 1.51 -8.57
C ASP A 131 16.48 1.12 -10.04
N ARG A 132 17.71 1.05 -10.55
CA ARG A 132 17.99 0.46 -11.87
C ARG A 132 17.58 -1.01 -11.95
N MET A 133 17.90 -1.80 -10.93
CA MET A 133 17.45 -3.20 -10.86
C MET A 133 15.92 -3.30 -10.81
N LEU A 134 15.26 -2.39 -10.08
CA LEU A 134 13.80 -2.30 -10.05
C LEU A 134 13.23 -1.93 -11.43
N GLN A 135 13.83 -0.98 -12.15
CA GLN A 135 13.42 -0.62 -13.52
C GLN A 135 13.52 -1.82 -14.47
N VAL A 136 14.60 -2.61 -14.40
CA VAL A 136 14.73 -3.84 -15.21
C VAL A 136 13.64 -4.85 -14.85
N ALA A 137 13.37 -5.05 -13.56
CA ALA A 137 12.31 -5.94 -13.09
C ALA A 137 10.92 -5.49 -13.57
N ILE A 138 10.64 -4.18 -13.52
CA ILE A 138 9.39 -3.59 -14.02
C ILE A 138 9.24 -3.85 -15.52
N LYS A 139 10.30 -3.61 -16.32
CA LYS A 139 10.27 -3.89 -17.77
C LYS A 139 9.98 -5.36 -18.08
N ARG A 140 10.57 -6.28 -17.31
CA ARG A 140 10.32 -7.72 -17.48
C ARG A 140 8.87 -8.07 -17.17
N ILE A 141 8.30 -7.50 -16.12
CA ILE A 141 6.93 -7.75 -15.71
C ILE A 141 5.92 -7.20 -16.73
N ASN A 142 6.11 -5.99 -17.22
CA ASN A 142 5.19 -5.41 -18.21
C ASN A 142 5.26 -6.15 -19.57
N ASN A 143 6.35 -6.86 -19.84
CA ASN A 143 6.49 -7.69 -21.05
C ASN A 143 6.09 -9.16 -20.81
N ASP A 144 5.69 -9.54 -19.60
CA ASP A 144 5.25 -10.90 -19.28
C ASP A 144 3.84 -11.11 -19.85
N LYS A 145 3.71 -12.08 -20.76
CA LYS A 145 2.44 -12.38 -21.45
C LYS A 145 1.52 -13.30 -20.63
N GLU A 146 2.04 -13.93 -19.59
CA GLU A 146 1.29 -14.84 -18.69
C GLU A 146 0.84 -14.13 -17.41
N ARG A 147 0.62 -12.83 -17.52
CA ARG A 147 0.32 -11.95 -16.40
C ARG A 147 -1.17 -11.81 -16.15
#